data_AF-A0A9D8XQ58-F1
#
_entry.id   AF-A0A9D8XQ58-F1
#
_cell.length_a   1.000
_cell.length_b   1.000
_cell.length_c   1.000
_cell.angle_alpha   90.00
_cell.angle_beta   90.00
_cell.angle_gamma   90.00
#
_symmetry.space_group_name_H-M   'P 1'
#
loop_
_entity.id
_entity.type
_entity.pdbx_description
1 polymer ?
#
loop_
_entity_poly.entity_id
_entity_poly.type
_entity_poly.pdbx_seq_one_letter_code
_entity_poly.pdbx_strand_id
1 'polypeptide(L)'
;MTLETIVSYAQIPPVCGNNAFQGVDKSKCIVRVALSKVDAYKAADTWGEFVNIQGDEALSIDGLHEESSKVDIYNLQGRLLYPKADIEEVKDALPKGVYLLRQGQRTIKVAF
;
A
#
# COMPACT_ATOMS: atom_id res chain seq x y z
N MET A 1 -21.72 21.27 -12.46
CA MET A 1 -21.46 19.97 -11.81
C MET A 1 -19.97 19.96 -11.50
N THR A 2 -19.57 19.87 -10.24
CA THR A 2 -18.15 19.90 -9.83
C THR A 2 -17.71 18.47 -9.55
N LEU A 3 -16.65 18.02 -10.23
CA LEU A 3 -16.03 16.73 -9.92
C LEU A 3 -15.10 16.93 -8.72
N GLU A 4 -15.49 16.39 -7.56
CA GLU A 4 -14.77 16.61 -6.31
C GLU A 4 -13.67 15.58 -6.07
N THR A 5 -13.85 14.32 -6.48
CA THR A 5 -12.88 13.26 -6.22
C THR A 5 -12.84 12.22 -7.33
N ILE A 6 -11.63 11.78 -7.67
CA ILE A 6 -11.32 10.63 -8.52
C ILE A 6 -10.59 9.60 -7.67
N VAL A 7 -11.00 8.34 -7.73
CA VAL A 7 -10.31 7.24 -7.03
C VAL A 7 -9.76 6.28 -8.08
N SER A 8 -8.47 5.96 -7.99
CA SER A 8 -7.82 5.01 -8.89
C SER A 8 -7.09 3.92 -8.12
N TYR A 9 -7.39 2.68 -8.49
CA TYR A 9 -6.73 1.46 -8.01
C TYR A 9 -5.60 1.00 -8.95
N ALA A 10 -5.37 1.72 -10.05
CA ALA A 10 -4.41 1.31 -11.06
C ALA A 10 -2.96 1.47 -10.56
N GLN A 11 -2.14 0.43 -10.76
CA GLN A 11 -0.71 0.45 -10.40
C GLN A 11 0.13 1.29 -11.36
N ILE A 12 -0.38 1.52 -12.57
CA ILE A 12 0.19 2.36 -13.62
C ILE A 12 -0.90 3.37 -13.98
N PRO A 13 -0.59 4.69 -14.02
CA PRO A 13 -1.57 5.70 -14.40
C PRO A 13 -2.21 5.37 -15.77
N PRO A 14 -3.55 5.31 -15.88
CA PRO A 14 -4.22 5.06 -17.15
C PRO A 14 -3.89 6.14 -18.17
N VAL A 15 -3.70 5.74 -19.43
CA VAL A 15 -3.57 6.69 -20.54
C VAL A 15 -4.93 7.35 -20.76
N CYS A 16 -4.96 8.67 -20.69
CA CYS A 16 -6.16 9.45 -20.94
C CYS A 16 -6.32 9.73 -22.44
N GLY A 17 -7.55 9.59 -22.95
CA GLY A 17 -7.90 10.07 -24.28
C GLY A 17 -7.96 11.60 -24.34
N ASN A 18 -8.09 12.13 -25.56
CA ASN A 18 -8.25 13.57 -25.77
C ASN A 18 -9.44 14.10 -24.96
N ASN A 19 -9.24 15.23 -24.28
CA ASN A 19 -10.26 15.92 -23.49
C ASN A 19 -10.88 15.09 -22.34
N ALA A 20 -10.21 14.03 -21.85
CA ALA A 20 -10.74 13.16 -20.79
C ALA A 20 -11.24 13.89 -19.54
N PHE A 21 -10.62 15.03 -19.20
CA PHE A 21 -11.00 15.88 -18.07
C PHE A 21 -11.34 17.32 -18.49
N GLN A 22 -11.85 17.51 -19.71
CA GLN A 22 -12.24 18.85 -20.17
C GLN A 22 -13.34 19.42 -19.27
N GLY A 23 -13.14 20.65 -18.79
CA GLY A 23 -14.06 21.33 -17.87
C GLY A 23 -13.93 20.92 -16.40
N VAL A 24 -13.02 20.00 -16.05
CA VAL A 24 -12.70 19.67 -14.65
C VAL A 24 -11.73 20.69 -14.08
N ASP A 25 -12.06 21.22 -12.91
CA ASP A 25 -11.16 22.05 -12.11
C ASP A 25 -10.14 21.17 -11.38
N LYS A 26 -8.99 20.96 -12.03
CA LYS A 26 -7.90 20.10 -11.52
C LYS A 26 -7.22 20.63 -10.26
N SER A 27 -7.47 21.89 -9.90
CA SER A 27 -6.98 22.49 -8.65
C SER A 27 -7.85 22.14 -7.43
N LYS A 28 -9.12 21.79 -7.67
CA LYS A 28 -10.09 21.45 -6.62
C LYS A 28 -10.37 19.95 -6.52
N CYS A 29 -10.24 19.23 -7.64
CA CYS A 29 -10.47 17.80 -7.66
C CYS A 29 -9.35 17.06 -6.89
N ILE A 30 -9.74 16.11 -6.03
CA ILE A 30 -8.83 15.24 -5.30
C ILE A 30 -8.66 13.92 -6.06
N VAL A 31 -7.43 13.53 -6.36
CA VAL A 31 -7.11 12.22 -6.96
C VAL A 31 -6.56 11.31 -5.87
N ARG A 32 -7.32 10.29 -5.48
CA ARG A 32 -6.91 9.28 -4.50
C ARG A 32 -6.34 8.07 -5.23
N VAL A 33 -5.12 7.68 -4.88
CA VAL A 33 -4.38 6.56 -5.49
C VAL A 33 -3.72 5.69 -4.42
N ALA A 34 -3.24 4.50 -4.77
CA ALA A 34 -2.41 3.71 -3.86
C ALA A 34 -1.23 4.53 -3.33
N LEU A 35 -0.91 4.40 -2.04
CA LEU A 35 0.13 5.21 -1.37
C LEU A 35 1.47 5.19 -2.12
N SER A 36 1.90 4.03 -2.62
CA SER A 36 3.14 3.86 -3.37
C SER A 36 3.11 4.41 -4.81
N LYS A 37 1.96 4.88 -5.29
CA LYS A 37 1.75 5.34 -6.68
C LYS A 37 1.56 6.84 -6.83
N VAL A 38 1.60 7.60 -5.73
CA VAL A 38 1.46 9.06 -5.76
C VAL A 38 2.45 9.71 -6.72
N ASP A 39 3.73 9.32 -6.67
CA ASP A 39 4.76 9.93 -7.52
C ASP A 39 4.62 9.53 -8.99
N ALA A 40 4.19 8.29 -9.28
CA ALA A 40 3.88 7.86 -10.64
C ALA A 40 2.73 8.69 -11.25
N TYR A 41 1.70 9.00 -10.45
CA TYR A 41 0.59 9.85 -10.89
C TYR A 41 1.00 11.31 -11.08
N LYS A 42 1.86 11.85 -10.20
CA LYS A 42 2.42 13.20 -10.36
C LYS A 42 3.28 13.34 -11.61
N ALA A 43 3.96 12.28 -12.03
CA ALA A 43 4.84 12.29 -13.20
C ALA A 43 4.12 12.01 -14.54
N ALA A 44 2.86 11.59 -14.53
CA ALA A 44 2.14 11.22 -15.74
C ALA A 44 1.47 12.43 -16.40
N ASP A 45 1.51 12.51 -17.74
CA ASP A 45 1.09 13.69 -18.53
C ASP A 45 -0.25 14.30 -18.11
N THR A 46 -1.32 13.51 -18.05
CA THR A 46 -2.66 14.03 -17.71
C THR A 46 -2.92 14.08 -16.20
N TRP A 47 -2.34 13.15 -15.44
CA TRP A 47 -2.60 13.03 -14.01
C TRP A 47 -1.80 14.05 -13.18
N GLY A 48 -0.60 14.41 -13.64
CA GLY A 48 0.25 15.42 -13.01
C GLY A 48 -0.31 16.84 -13.08
N GLU A 49 -1.34 17.08 -13.90
CA GLU A 49 -2.06 18.36 -13.94
C GLU A 49 -2.96 18.59 -12.70
N PHE A 50 -3.24 17.55 -11.93
CA PHE A 50 -4.02 17.65 -10.69
C PHE A 50 -3.13 18.11 -9.53
N VAL A 51 -3.59 19.12 -8.79
CA VAL A 51 -2.84 19.69 -7.66
C VAL A 51 -2.93 18.78 -6.43
N ASN A 52 -4.08 18.12 -6.23
CA ASN A 52 -4.37 17.34 -5.02
C ASN A 52 -4.33 15.83 -5.29
N ILE A 53 -3.13 15.26 -5.40
CA ILE A 53 -2.95 13.80 -5.51
C ILE A 53 -2.61 13.24 -4.13
N GLN A 54 -3.46 12.37 -3.59
CA GLN A 54 -3.37 11.82 -2.24
C GLN A 54 -3.20 10.30 -2.29
N GLY A 55 -2.26 9.80 -1.49
CA GLY A 55 -2.07 8.36 -1.28
C GLY A 55 -3.07 7.81 -0.28
N ASP A 56 -3.61 6.64 -0.56
CA ASP A 56 -4.52 5.90 0.30
C ASP A 56 -4.00 4.46 0.46
N GLU A 57 -3.74 4.06 1.71
CA GLU A 57 -3.31 2.71 2.05
C GLU A 57 -4.36 1.67 1.67
N ALA A 58 -5.65 2.00 1.76
CA ALA A 58 -6.75 1.09 1.42
C ALA A 58 -6.85 0.80 -0.09
N LEU A 59 -6.26 1.63 -0.94
CA LEU A 59 -6.19 1.43 -2.40
C LEU A 59 -4.96 0.62 -2.83
N SER A 60 -4.05 0.34 -1.90
CA SER A 60 -2.90 -0.50 -2.16
C SER A 60 -3.37 -1.95 -2.28
N ILE A 61 -3.00 -2.63 -3.37
CA ILE A 61 -3.21 -4.08 -3.46
C ILE A 61 -2.31 -4.70 -2.39
N ASP A 62 -2.91 -5.46 -1.48
CA ASP A 62 -2.22 -6.20 -0.41
C ASP A 62 -1.04 -6.98 -1.00
N GLY A 63 0.16 -6.39 -0.87
CA GLY A 63 1.40 -7.03 -1.22
C GLY A 63 2.34 -6.44 -2.24
N LEU A 64 2.07 -5.24 -2.73
CA LEU A 64 3.04 -4.46 -3.50
C LEU A 64 3.54 -3.23 -2.71
N HIS A 65 3.50 -3.32 -1.38
CA HIS A 65 4.46 -2.57 -0.59
C HIS A 65 5.81 -3.27 -0.76
N GLU A 66 6.92 -2.53 -0.79
CA GLU A 66 8.22 -3.12 -0.51
C GLU A 66 8.09 -3.74 0.88
N GLU A 67 7.80 -5.05 0.91
CA GLU A 67 7.52 -5.81 2.11
C GLU A 67 8.79 -5.74 2.93
N SER A 68 8.81 -4.87 3.95
CA SER A 68 9.93 -4.82 4.90
C SER A 68 10.17 -6.25 5.34
N SER A 69 11.38 -6.80 5.19
CA SER A 69 11.71 -8.18 5.61
C SER A 69 11.38 -8.45 7.09
N LYS A 70 11.12 -7.38 7.83
CA LYS A 70 10.71 -7.36 9.22
C LYS A 70 9.25 -7.76 9.42
N VAL A 71 9.04 -8.74 10.29
CA VAL A 71 7.73 -9.30 10.64
C VAL A 71 7.43 -9.12 12.12
N ASP A 72 6.15 -8.97 12.47
CA ASP A 72 5.68 -9.11 13.84
C ASP A 72 5.40 -10.60 14.12
N ILE A 73 6.04 -11.20 15.13
CA ILE A 73 5.92 -12.62 15.47
C ILE A 73 5.02 -12.80 16.69
N TYR A 74 3.94 -13.58 16.55
CA TYR A 74 3.01 -13.90 17.62
C TYR A 74 3.00 -15.40 17.93
N ASN A 75 2.75 -15.74 19.19
CA ASN A 75 2.38 -17.11 19.55
C ASN A 75 0.89 -17.39 19.26
N LEU A 76 0.46 -18.66 19.37
CA LEU A 76 -0.94 -19.05 19.14
C LEU A 76 -1.95 -18.46 20.15
N GLN A 77 -1.49 -17.89 21.26
CA GLN A 77 -2.34 -17.16 22.20
C GLN A 77 -2.55 -15.69 21.78
N GLY A 78 -1.98 -15.27 20.64
CA GLY A 78 -2.03 -13.90 20.15
C GLY A 78 -1.05 -12.94 20.85
N ARG A 79 -0.12 -13.45 21.69
CA ARG A 79 0.91 -12.62 22.32
C ARG A 79 2.01 -12.30 21.33
N LEU A 80 2.29 -11.00 21.16
CA LEU A 80 3.44 -10.52 20.41
C LEU A 80 4.74 -10.90 21.14
N LEU A 81 5.63 -11.59 20.45
CA LEU A 81 6.94 -12.00 20.96
C LEU A 81 8.05 -11.09 20.44
N TYR A 82 8.06 -10.83 19.13
CA TYR A 82 9.08 -10.00 18.48
C TYR A 82 8.41 -8.99 17.53
N PRO A 83 8.44 -7.68 17.82
CA PRO A 83 7.99 -6.66 16.88
C PRO A 83 9.04 -6.44 15.79
N LYS A 84 8.60 -6.37 14.52
CA LYS A 84 9.46 -6.01 13.37
C LYS A 84 10.82 -6.74 13.36
N ALA A 85 10.80 -8.05 13.61
CA ALA A 85 11.99 -8.90 13.65
C ALA A 85 12.40 -9.35 12.25
N ASP A 86 13.70 -9.47 12.01
CA ASP A 86 14.19 -10.30 10.92
C ASP A 86 14.08 -11.78 11.33
N ILE A 87 13.38 -12.59 10.55
CA ILE A 87 13.10 -13.99 10.93
C ILE A 87 14.36 -14.84 10.98
N GLU A 88 15.35 -14.54 10.13
CA GLU A 88 16.60 -15.29 10.06
C GLU A 88 17.44 -15.09 11.33
N GLU A 89 17.34 -13.91 11.97
CA GLU A 89 18.05 -13.60 13.21
C GLU A 89 17.41 -14.26 14.44
N VAL A 90 16.09 -14.46 14.45
CA VAL A 90 15.36 -14.89 15.65
C VAL A 90 14.88 -16.34 15.63
N LYS A 91 14.86 -17.02 14.46
CA LYS A 91 14.34 -18.39 14.32
C LYS A 91 14.99 -19.39 15.28
N ASP A 92 16.29 -19.24 15.53
CA ASP A 92 17.04 -20.18 16.38
C ASP A 92 16.76 -19.96 17.88
N ALA A 93 16.26 -18.77 18.26
CA ALA A 93 15.85 -18.46 19.62
C ALA A 93 14.39 -18.85 19.90
N LEU A 94 13.59 -19.16 18.86
CA LEU A 94 12.21 -19.59 19.02
C LEU A 94 12.17 -21.05 19.48
N PRO A 95 11.42 -21.36 20.57
CA PRO A 95 11.08 -22.74 20.88
C PRO A 95 10.38 -23.42 19.70
N LYS A 96 10.53 -24.74 19.59
CA LYS A 96 9.76 -25.52 18.58
C LYS A 96 8.27 -25.31 18.79
N GLY A 97 7.56 -25.02 17.71
CA GLY A 97 6.15 -24.67 17.80
C GLY A 97 5.62 -23.91 16.59
N VAL A 98 4.37 -23.49 16.70
CA VAL A 98 3.65 -22.77 15.65
C VAL A 98 3.55 -21.30 16.00
N TYR A 99 3.84 -20.45 15.02
CA TYR A 99 3.86 -18.99 15.14
C TYR A 99 3.07 -18.33 14.02
N LEU A 100 2.53 -17.16 14.31
CA LEU A 100 1.93 -16.28 13.31
C LEU A 100 2.92 -15.16 13.01
N LEU A 101 3.35 -15.04 11.75
CA LEU A 101 4.18 -13.95 11.27
C LEU A 101 3.29 -12.97 10.54
N ARG A 102 3.23 -11.73 11.00
CA ARG A 102 2.48 -10.65 10.36
C ARG A 102 3.43 -9.67 9.67
N GLN A 103 3.25 -9.50 8.38
CA GLN A 103 3.97 -8.55 7.54
C GLN A 103 2.95 -7.63 6.86
N GLY A 104 2.89 -6.37 7.28
CA GLY A 104 1.80 -5.48 6.87
C GLY A 104 0.42 -6.08 7.21
N GLN A 105 -0.41 -6.28 6.19
CA GLN A 105 -1.73 -6.91 6.30
C GLN A 105 -1.71 -8.44 6.15
N ARG A 106 -0.57 -9.02 5.77
CA ARG A 106 -0.43 -10.46 5.56
C ARG A 106 -0.10 -11.16 6.87
N THR A 107 -0.73 -12.29 7.11
CA THR A 107 -0.40 -13.18 8.23
C THR A 107 -0.18 -14.59 7.70
N ILE A 108 0.97 -15.17 8.02
CA ILE A 108 1.31 -16.55 7.69
C ILE A 108 1.52 -17.37 8.96
N LYS A 109 1.12 -18.64 8.92
CA LYS A 109 1.38 -19.59 9.99
C LYS A 109 2.63 -20.39 9.63
N VAL A 110 3.63 -20.37 10.51
CA VAL A 110 4.91 -21.07 10.33
C VAL A 110 5.14 -22.02 11.50
N ALA A 111 5.78 -23.15 11.24
CA ALA A 111 6.24 -24.08 12.27
C ALA A 111 7.77 -24.14 12.22
N PHE A 112 8.41 -23.99 13.39
CA PHE A 112 9.85 -24.17 13.59
C PHE A 112 10.14 -25.48 14.34
#